data_AF-A0A7X7BE70-F1
#
_entry.id   AF-A0A7X7BE70-F1
#
_cell.length_a   1.000
_cell.length_b   1.000
_cell.length_c   1.000
_cell.angle_alpha   90.00
_cell.angle_beta   90.00
_cell.angle_gamma   90.00
#
_symmetry.space_group_name_H-M   'P 1'
#
loop_
_entity.id
_entity.type
_entity.pdbx_description
1 polymer ?
#
loop_
_entity_poly.entity_id
_entity_poly.type
_entity_poly.pdbx_seq_one_letter_code
_entity_poly.pdbx_strand_id
1 'polypeptide(L)'
;MSTAIQALHFLATGKANFFEGNLILEKYICGTPLKVTVERECLLSEKIKDEAINMLREVIRQWPELKNSTIDDLRELFIQRNGKLIKKGSKYKIIVERKVQDLLLEKLSWNISAVNFPWRKDVLFVDW
;
A
#
# COMPACT_ATOMS: atom_id res chain seq x y z
N MET A 1 -6.25 16.10 1.60
CA MET A 1 -5.23 15.16 1.06
C MET A 1 -4.57 14.34 2.17
N SER A 2 -4.23 14.95 3.31
CA SER A 2 -3.64 14.28 4.48
C SER A 2 -4.38 13.01 4.91
N THR A 3 -5.72 13.04 5.00
CA THR A 3 -6.55 11.88 5.38
C THR A 3 -6.34 10.65 4.48
N ALA A 4 -6.19 10.85 3.16
CA ALA A 4 -5.97 9.74 2.22
C ALA A 4 -4.60 9.08 2.43
N ILE A 5 -3.57 9.90 2.67
CA ILE A 5 -2.21 9.42 2.97
C ILE A 5 -2.21 8.63 4.28
N GLN A 6 -2.85 9.18 5.33
CA GLN A 6 -2.99 8.50 6.62
C GLN A 6 -3.78 7.19 6.50
N ALA A 7 -4.83 7.15 5.65
CA ALA A 7 -5.62 5.95 5.45
C ALA A 7 -4.81 4.84 4.77
N LEU A 8 -3.99 5.17 3.76
CA LEU A 8 -3.08 4.21 3.13
C LEU A 8 -2.03 3.69 4.12
N HIS A 9 -1.45 4.57 4.93
CA HIS A 9 -0.50 4.18 5.98
C HIS A 9 -1.16 3.25 7.01
N PHE A 10 -2.39 3.56 7.46
CA PHE A 10 -3.13 2.71 8.40
C PHE A 10 -3.51 1.36 7.79
N LEU A 11 -3.88 1.33 6.52
CA LEU A 11 -4.15 0.09 5.78
C LEU A 11 -2.90 -0.80 5.77
N ALA A 12 -1.74 -0.23 5.44
CA ALA A 12 -0.47 -0.94 5.39
C ALA A 12 0.06 -1.37 6.77
N THR A 13 -0.15 -0.56 7.81
CA THR A 13 0.56 -0.72 9.10
C THR A 13 -0.31 -1.02 10.31
N GLY A 14 -1.62 -0.78 10.22
CA GLY A 14 -2.54 -0.79 11.37
C GLY A 14 -2.33 0.38 12.34
N LYS A 15 -1.43 1.31 12.04
CA LYS A 15 -1.05 2.41 12.95
C LYS A 15 -1.59 3.73 12.41
N ALA A 16 -2.23 4.52 13.29
CA ALA A 16 -2.65 5.89 12.95
C ALA A 16 -1.46 6.86 12.97
N ASN A 17 -0.46 6.55 13.79
CA ASN A 17 0.75 7.32 13.97
C ASN A 17 1.80 6.88 12.93
N PHE A 18 2.56 7.85 12.44
CA PHE A 18 3.57 7.65 11.41
C PHE A 18 4.77 8.56 11.64
N PHE A 19 5.89 8.21 10.99
CA PHE A 19 7.01 9.11 10.78
C PHE A 19 6.95 9.65 9.36
N GLU A 20 7.08 10.97 9.20
CA GLU A 20 6.93 11.65 7.90
C GLU A 20 7.83 11.07 6.80
N GLY A 21 9.05 10.67 7.17
CA GLY A 21 10.01 10.06 6.24
C GLY A 21 9.59 8.71 5.68
N ASN A 22 8.61 8.04 6.30
CA ASN A 22 8.10 6.75 5.82
C ASN A 22 6.99 6.90 4.78
N LEU A 23 6.37 8.09 4.65
CA LEU A 23 5.17 8.30 3.82
C LEU A 23 5.45 8.48 2.32
N ILE A 24 6.59 7.98 1.83
CA ILE A 24 7.04 8.23 0.45
C ILE A 24 6.05 7.61 -0.54
N LEU A 25 5.64 6.36 -0.31
CA LEU A 25 4.78 5.62 -1.23
C LEU A 25 3.34 6.14 -1.17
N GLU A 26 2.82 6.44 0.01
CA GLU A 26 1.48 6.96 0.24
C GLU A 26 1.33 8.34 -0.41
N LYS A 27 2.30 9.24 -0.24
CA LYS A 27 2.34 10.53 -0.94
C LYS A 27 2.37 10.34 -2.45
N TYR A 28 3.18 9.39 -2.94
CA TYR A 28 3.21 9.05 -4.35
C TYR A 28 1.83 8.59 -4.84
N ILE A 29 1.20 7.62 -4.19
CA ILE A 29 -0.11 7.09 -4.60
C ILE A 29 -1.17 8.21 -4.61
N CYS A 30 -1.19 9.06 -3.58
CA CYS A 30 -2.11 10.20 -3.48
C CYS A 30 -1.77 11.40 -4.37
N GLY A 31 -0.68 11.36 -5.16
CA GLY A 31 -0.30 12.48 -6.02
C GLY A 31 0.23 13.71 -5.28
N THR A 32 0.61 13.55 -4.02
CA THR A 32 1.12 14.64 -3.18
C THR A 32 2.63 14.80 -3.35
N PRO A 33 3.17 16.01 -3.57
CA PRO A 33 4.61 16.23 -3.64
C PRO A 33 5.31 15.82 -2.34
N LEU A 34 6.48 15.16 -2.43
CA LEU A 34 7.19 14.63 -1.26
C LEU A 34 7.56 15.69 -0.22
N LYS A 35 7.75 16.95 -0.65
CA LYS A 35 8.08 18.10 0.20
C LYS A 35 6.88 18.63 1.01
N VAL A 36 5.66 18.28 0.63
CA VAL A 36 4.46 18.69 1.38
C VAL A 36 4.37 17.85 2.64
N THR A 37 4.20 18.50 3.79
CA THR A 37 4.07 17.85 5.08
C THR A 37 2.67 17.29 5.29
N VAL A 38 2.57 16.14 5.94
CA VAL A 38 1.28 15.57 6.36
C VAL A 38 0.97 16.00 7.78
N GLU A 39 -0.30 16.33 8.05
CA GLU A 39 -0.79 16.64 9.39
C GLU A 39 -0.49 15.48 10.35
N ARG A 40 0.19 15.76 11.45
CA ARG A 40 0.59 14.74 12.43
C ARG A 40 -0.58 14.19 13.24
N GLU A 41 -1.64 15.01 13.40
CA GLU A 41 -2.86 14.59 14.08
C GLU A 41 -3.58 13.52 13.26
N CYS A 42 -4.16 12.54 13.95
CA CYS A 42 -4.93 11.49 13.30
C CYS A 42 -6.26 12.05 12.81
N LEU A 43 -6.43 12.11 11.50
CA LEU A 43 -7.65 12.56 10.83
C LEU A 43 -8.60 11.40 10.48
N LEU A 44 -8.21 10.16 10.81
CA LEU A 44 -8.99 8.98 10.51
C LEU A 44 -10.15 8.84 11.49
N SER A 45 -11.38 8.91 10.97
CA SER A 45 -12.56 8.50 11.72
C SER A 45 -12.60 6.98 11.90
N GLU A 46 -13.32 6.50 12.91
CA GLU A 46 -13.52 5.06 13.12
C GLU A 46 -14.12 4.38 11.88
N LYS A 47 -15.06 5.06 11.19
CA LYS A 47 -15.61 4.57 9.92
C LYS A 47 -14.54 4.27 8.87
N ILE A 48 -13.52 5.13 8.73
CA ILE A 48 -12.43 4.90 7.78
C ILE A 48 -11.57 3.71 8.20
N LYS A 49 -11.29 3.58 9.52
CA LYS A 49 -10.50 2.46 10.05
C LYS A 49 -11.23 1.14 9.87
N ASP A 50 -12.52 1.10 10.18
CA ASP A 50 -13.37 -0.08 10.01
C ASP A 50 -13.42 -0.53 8.54
N GLU A 51 -13.59 0.42 7.62
CA GLU A 51 -13.60 0.12 6.18
C GLU A 51 -12.24 -0.41 5.70
N ALA A 52 -11.13 0.17 6.16
CA ALA A 52 -9.80 -0.32 5.84
C ALA A 52 -9.57 -1.75 6.35
N ILE A 53 -10.04 -2.06 7.56
CA ILE A 53 -9.97 -3.40 8.15
C ILE A 53 -10.86 -4.37 7.36
N ASN A 54 -12.09 -4.00 7.03
CA ASN A 54 -12.99 -4.81 6.23
C ASN A 54 -12.42 -5.11 4.84
N MET A 55 -11.81 -4.11 4.20
CA MET A 55 -11.14 -4.30 2.91
C MET A 55 -10.02 -5.34 2.99
N LEU A 56 -9.18 -5.31 4.04
CA LEU A 56 -8.12 -6.30 4.24
C LEU A 56 -8.68 -7.71 4.52
N ARG A 57 -9.78 -7.82 5.28
CA ARG A 57 -10.50 -9.10 5.47
C ARG A 57 -11.00 -9.66 4.15
N GLU A 58 -11.56 -8.81 3.30
CA GLU A 58 -12.04 -9.22 1.98
C GLU A 58 -10.92 -9.67 1.05
N VAL A 59 -9.75 -9.01 1.09
CA VAL A 59 -8.55 -9.47 0.37
C VAL A 59 -8.16 -10.89 0.80
N ILE A 60 -8.12 -11.16 2.10
CA ILE A 60 -7.81 -12.51 2.62
C ILE A 60 -8.89 -13.51 2.18
N ARG A 61 -10.17 -13.13 2.25
CA ARG A 61 -11.29 -13.99 1.85
C ARG A 61 -11.25 -14.35 0.36
N GLN A 62 -10.84 -13.41 -0.49
CA GLN A 62 -10.75 -13.60 -1.94
C GLN A 62 -9.45 -14.27 -2.40
N TRP A 63 -8.49 -14.47 -1.49
CA TRP A 63 -7.20 -15.10 -1.78
C TRP A 63 -7.05 -16.42 -0.99
N PRO A 64 -7.48 -17.56 -1.56
CA PRO A 64 -7.59 -18.83 -0.83
C PRO A 64 -6.29 -19.32 -0.17
N GLU A 65 -5.14 -18.94 -0.73
CA GLU A 65 -3.80 -19.21 -0.20
C GLU A 65 -3.59 -18.60 1.19
N LEU A 66 -4.29 -17.51 1.50
CA LEU A 66 -4.22 -16.80 2.79
C LEU A 66 -5.39 -17.16 3.73
N LYS A 67 -6.20 -18.17 3.43
CA LYS A 67 -7.43 -18.49 4.20
C LYS A 67 -7.27 -18.63 5.73
N ASN A 68 -6.05 -18.94 6.20
CA ASN A 68 -5.72 -19.09 7.62
C ASN A 68 -4.83 -17.95 8.15
N SER A 69 -4.58 -16.93 7.34
CA SER A 69 -3.76 -15.77 7.70
C SER A 69 -4.61 -14.70 8.38
N THR A 70 -3.98 -13.95 9.27
CA THR A 70 -4.54 -12.74 9.87
C THR A 70 -4.30 -11.51 8.99
N ILE A 71 -4.93 -10.40 9.33
CA ILE A 71 -4.67 -9.10 8.68
C ILE A 71 -3.20 -8.69 8.86
N ASP A 72 -2.63 -8.97 10.03
CA ASP A 72 -1.25 -8.62 10.32
C ASP A 72 -0.28 -9.52 9.53
N ASP A 73 -0.59 -10.81 9.33
CA ASP A 73 0.16 -11.67 8.40
C ASP A 73 0.15 -11.11 6.98
N LEU A 74 -1.02 -10.69 6.46
CA LEU A 74 -1.13 -10.06 5.14
C LEU A 74 -0.24 -8.81 5.06
N ARG A 75 -0.27 -7.96 6.09
CA ARG A 75 0.54 -6.75 6.14
C ARG A 75 2.02 -7.08 6.15
N GLU A 76 2.48 -7.91 7.05
CA GLU A 76 3.91 -8.21 7.23
C GLU A 76 4.51 -8.99 6.05
N LEU A 77 3.73 -9.92 5.48
CA LEU A 77 4.22 -10.79 4.41
C LEU A 77 4.20 -10.10 3.05
N PHE A 78 3.19 -9.26 2.76
CA PHE A 78 2.94 -8.77 1.39
C PHE A 78 2.85 -7.25 1.23
N ILE A 79 2.45 -6.50 2.27
CA ILE A 79 2.29 -5.04 2.14
C ILE A 79 3.53 -4.29 2.64
N GLN A 80 4.03 -4.64 3.82
CA GLN A 80 5.20 -4.04 4.46
C GLN A 80 6.47 -4.68 3.92
N ARG A 81 6.89 -4.22 2.74
CA ARG A 81 8.06 -4.73 2.05
C ARG A 81 9.09 -3.64 1.86
N ASN A 82 10.36 -4.02 2.01
CA ASN A 82 11.45 -3.17 1.59
C ASN A 82 11.36 -3.00 0.07
N GLY A 83 11.52 -1.78 -0.38
CA GLY A 83 11.49 -1.50 -1.80
C GLY A 83 12.03 -0.12 -2.12
N LYS A 84 12.16 0.15 -3.42
CA LYS A 84 12.66 1.42 -3.96
C LYS A 84 11.69 1.92 -5.01
N LEU A 85 11.17 3.13 -4.80
CA LEU A 85 10.45 3.88 -5.82
C LEU A 85 11.46 4.62 -6.70
N ILE A 86 11.47 4.29 -7.98
CA ILE A 86 12.37 4.84 -8.99
C ILE A 86 11.55 5.64 -9.98
N LYS A 87 12.02 6.85 -10.28
CA LYS A 87 11.49 7.68 -11.36
C LYS A 87 12.50 7.71 -12.52
N LYS A 88 12.07 7.29 -13.71
CA LYS A 88 12.84 7.42 -14.96
C LYS A 88 12.03 8.22 -15.97
N GLY A 89 12.39 9.50 -16.14
CA GLY A 89 11.60 10.44 -16.94
C GLY A 89 10.21 10.63 -16.34
N SER A 90 9.17 10.32 -17.12
CA SER A 90 7.76 10.33 -16.67
C SER A 90 7.30 9.02 -16.04
N LYS A 91 8.07 7.93 -16.12
CA LYS A 91 7.64 6.62 -15.63
C LYS A 91 8.09 6.39 -14.19
N TYR A 92 7.22 5.75 -13.41
CA TYR A 92 7.52 5.29 -12.06
C TYR A 92 7.56 3.76 -12.01
N LYS A 93 8.55 3.24 -11.29
CA LYS A 93 8.72 1.82 -11.03
C LYS A 93 9.00 1.60 -9.54
N ILE A 94 8.39 0.61 -8.93
CA ILE A 94 8.79 0.09 -7.63
C ILE A 94 9.56 -1.21 -7.86
N ILE A 95 10.68 -1.35 -7.16
CA ILE A 95 11.38 -2.63 -7.02
C ILE A 95 11.20 -3.06 -5.57
N VAL A 96 10.57 -4.20 -5.37
CA VAL A 96 10.35 -4.81 -4.05
C VAL A 96 11.45 -5.84 -3.81
N GLU A 97 11.90 -5.96 -2.57
CA GLU A 97 12.80 -7.04 -2.16
C GLU A 97 12.07 -8.38 -2.27
N ARG A 98 12.57 -9.30 -3.11
CA ARG A 98 12.00 -10.63 -3.30
C ARG A 98 12.15 -11.51 -2.06
N LYS A 99 11.08 -12.22 -1.68
CA LYS A 99 11.04 -13.20 -0.59
C LYS A 99 10.32 -14.47 -1.02
N VAL A 100 10.47 -15.54 -0.24
CA VAL A 100 9.91 -16.87 -0.55
C VAL A 100 8.37 -16.83 -0.66
N GLN A 101 7.71 -16.04 0.18
CA GLN A 101 6.25 -15.92 0.14
C GLN A 101 5.70 -15.35 -1.18
N ASP A 102 6.53 -14.72 -2.02
CA ASP A 102 6.09 -14.11 -3.28
C ASP A 102 5.61 -15.14 -4.29
N LEU A 103 5.95 -16.43 -4.11
CA LEU A 103 5.36 -17.53 -4.85
C LEU A 103 3.83 -17.58 -4.71
N LEU A 104 3.27 -17.04 -3.64
CA LEU A 104 1.82 -16.95 -3.46
C LEU A 104 1.21 -15.82 -4.31
N LEU A 105 1.97 -14.76 -4.64
CA LEU A 105 1.48 -13.65 -5.45
C LEU A 105 1.17 -14.09 -6.89
N GLU A 106 1.86 -15.12 -7.40
CA GLU A 106 1.59 -15.71 -8.71
C GLU A 106 0.19 -16.36 -8.82
N LYS A 107 -0.46 -16.60 -7.68
CA LYS A 107 -1.80 -17.21 -7.59
C LYS A 107 -2.93 -16.20 -7.51
N LEU A 108 -2.62 -14.90 -7.51
CA LEU A 108 -3.63 -13.86 -7.55
C LEU A 108 -4.35 -13.86 -8.90
N SER A 109 -5.67 -13.64 -8.87
CA SER A 109 -6.50 -13.59 -10.07
C SER A 109 -6.46 -12.23 -10.79
N TRP A 110 -5.71 -11.25 -10.26
CA TRP A 110 -5.57 -9.91 -10.82
C TRP A 110 -4.10 -9.51 -10.98
N ASN A 111 -3.85 -8.52 -11.83
CA ASN A 111 -2.49 -8.02 -12.07
C ASN A 111 -2.04 -7.08 -10.93
N ILE A 112 -0.84 -7.34 -10.39
CA ILE A 112 -0.20 -6.51 -9.35
C ILE A 112 1.13 -5.90 -9.80
N SER A 113 1.56 -6.14 -11.04
CA SER A 113 2.82 -5.65 -11.61
C SER A 113 2.64 -4.35 -12.40
N ALA A 114 1.40 -3.98 -12.75
CA ALA A 114 1.05 -2.73 -13.39
C ALA A 114 -0.21 -2.16 -12.75
N VAL A 115 -0.05 -1.09 -11.97
CA VAL A 115 -1.15 -0.45 -11.22
C VAL A 115 -1.47 0.90 -11.85
N ASN A 116 -2.74 1.09 -12.22
CA ASN A 116 -3.23 2.33 -12.78
C ASN A 116 -4.20 2.98 -11.79
N PHE A 117 -3.83 4.12 -11.22
CA PHE A 117 -4.68 4.84 -10.27
C PHE A 117 -5.60 5.80 -11.05
N PRO A 118 -6.93 5.80 -10.85
CA PRO A 118 -7.86 6.65 -11.61
C PRO A 118 -7.55 8.15 -11.56
N TRP A 119 -6.89 8.61 -10.50
CA TRP A 119 -6.50 10.01 -10.28
C TRP A 119 -5.06 10.33 -10.69
N ARG A 120 -4.31 9.37 -11.28
CA ARG A 120 -2.96 9.60 -11.81
C ARG A 120 -2.91 9.34 -13.31
N LYS A 121 -2.03 10.08 -14.00
CA LYS A 121 -1.77 9.89 -15.45
C LYS A 121 -0.75 8.78 -15.74
N ASP A 122 0.11 8.49 -14.76
CA ASP A 122 1.22 7.54 -14.92
C ASP A 122 0.82 6.16 -14.39
N VAL A 123 1.15 5.11 -15.15
CA VAL A 123 1.10 3.72 -14.67
C VAL A 123 2.28 3.46 -13.75
N LEU A 124 2.01 2.86 -12.59
CA LEU A 124 3.04 2.37 -11.68
C LEU A 124 3.39 0.93 -12.04
N PHE A 125 4.63 0.68 -12.44
CA PHE A 125 5.13 -0.68 -12.60
C PHE A 125 5.72 -1.19 -11.30
N VAL A 126 5.42 -2.43 -10.92
CA VAL A 126 5.93 -3.07 -9.70
C VAL A 126 6.68 -4.34 -10.11
N ASP A 127 7.93 -4.41 -9.68
CA ASP A 127 8.82 -5.55 -9.83
C ASP A 127 8.93 -6.22 -8.47
N TRP A 128 8.30 -7.39 -8.36
CA TRP A 128 8.13 -8.16 -7.13
C TRP A 128 9.28 -9.15 -6.92
#